data_AF-Q9TGI9-F1
#
_entry.id   AF-Q9TGI9-F1
#
_cell.length_a   1.000
_cell.length_b   1.000
_cell.length_c   1.000
_cell.angle_alpha   90.00
_cell.angle_beta   90.00
_cell.angle_gamma   90.00
#
_symmetry.space_group_name_H-M   'P 1'
#
loop_
_entity.id
_entity.type
_entity.pdbx_description
1 polymer ?
#
loop_
_entity_poly.entity_id
_entity_poly.type
_entity_poly.pdbx_seq_one_letter_code
_entity_poly.pdbx_strand_id
1 'polypeptide(L)'
;MVVHNSRLYIDLIFFSFFFSVLFCIFCSIVDSLVSFWVFLELCGLSIIPSYFCVSDSNVSGFYNSLLTYLVISGLSSVFIVTGILLVDLYYFVFFGFVMKFGLFPFSLWVYRVFSSSNWFFIFL
;
A
#
# COMPACT_ATOMS: atom_id res chain seq x y z
N MET A 1 33.10 3.86 -1.31
CA MET A 1 31.81 4.58 -1.47
C MET A 1 30.60 3.64 -1.67
N VAL A 2 30.67 2.35 -1.33
CA VAL A 2 29.54 1.40 -1.49
C VAL A 2 28.76 1.19 -0.18
N VAL A 3 29.39 1.38 0.98
CA VAL A 3 28.82 1.11 2.31
C VAL A 3 27.77 2.14 2.76
N HIS A 4 27.77 3.36 2.19
CA HIS A 4 26.79 4.38 2.58
C HIS A 4 25.39 4.07 2.03
N ASN A 5 25.29 3.45 0.83
CA ASN A 5 24.01 3.09 0.25
C ASN A 5 23.31 1.97 1.04
N SER A 6 24.06 0.98 1.53
CA SER A 6 23.46 -0.13 2.28
C SER A 6 22.82 0.29 3.60
N ARG A 7 23.39 1.27 4.30
CA ARG A 7 22.78 1.80 5.54
C ARG A 7 21.45 2.51 5.26
N LEU A 8 21.41 3.34 4.22
CA LEU A 8 20.18 4.04 3.82
C LEU A 8 19.06 3.06 3.45
N TYR A 9 19.36 1.96 2.74
CA TYR A 9 18.34 0.94 2.45
C TYR A 9 17.82 0.25 3.72
N ILE A 10 18.69 -0.07 4.68
CA ILE A 10 18.30 -0.68 5.95
C ILE A 10 17.41 0.29 6.75
N ASP A 11 17.77 1.58 6.79
CA ASP A 11 16.98 2.60 7.49
C ASP A 11 15.59 2.77 6.85
N LEU A 12 15.49 2.71 5.52
CA LEU A 12 14.21 2.77 4.78
C LEU A 12 13.32 1.55 5.04
N ILE A 13 13.91 0.34 5.09
CA ILE A 13 13.18 -0.89 5.42
C ILE A 13 12.68 -0.84 6.85
N PHE A 14 13.54 -0.44 7.79
CA PHE A 14 13.16 -0.31 9.19
C PHE A 14 12.03 0.72 9.39
N PHE A 15 12.14 1.87 8.72
CA PHE A 15 11.10 2.90 8.72
C PHE A 15 9.77 2.34 8.22
N SER A 16 9.74 1.74 7.02
CA SER A 16 8.51 1.20 6.43
C SER A 16 7.89 0.08 7.25
N PHE A 17 8.70 -0.83 7.81
CA PHE A 17 8.23 -1.89 8.70
C PHE A 17 7.66 -1.35 10.01
N PHE A 18 8.36 -0.41 10.67
CA PHE A 18 7.90 0.13 11.95
C PHE A 18 6.58 0.91 11.79
N PHE A 19 6.48 1.76 10.76
CA PHE A 19 5.29 2.57 10.55
C PHE A 19 4.08 1.76 10.08
N SER A 20 4.27 0.76 9.21
CA SER A 20 3.17 -0.12 8.79
C SER A 20 2.56 -0.88 9.97
N VAL A 21 3.39 -1.51 10.82
CA VAL A 21 2.92 -2.23 12.02
C VAL A 21 2.18 -1.28 12.97
N LEU A 22 2.74 -0.10 13.23
CA LEU A 22 2.14 0.92 14.08
C LEU A 22 0.78 1.39 13.53
N PHE A 23 0.67 1.63 12.22
CA PHE A 23 -0.60 2.03 11.61
C PHE A 23 -1.62 0.89 11.58
N CYS A 24 -1.20 -0.36 11.37
CA CYS A 24 -2.08 -1.52 11.50
C CYS A 24 -2.65 -1.66 12.92
N ILE A 25 -1.83 -1.44 13.96
CA ILE A 25 -2.29 -1.44 15.36
C ILE A 25 -3.30 -0.31 15.57
N PHE A 26 -3.01 0.91 15.10
CA PHE A 26 -3.96 2.02 15.21
C PHE A 26 -5.27 1.77 14.45
N CYS A 27 -5.24 1.14 13.27
CA CYS A 27 -6.45 0.71 12.57
C CYS A 27 -7.36 -0.15 13.46
N SER A 28 -6.81 -1.00 14.33
CA SER A 28 -7.59 -1.89 15.20
C SER A 28 -8.16 -1.21 16.46
N ILE A 29 -7.54 -0.12 16.91
CA ILE A 29 -7.91 0.59 18.15
C ILE A 29 -9.02 1.63 17.90
N VAL A 30 -9.15 2.07 16.66
CA VAL A 30 -9.94 3.25 16.31
C VAL A 30 -11.41 2.91 16.11
N ASP A 31 -12.27 3.65 16.81
CA ASP A 31 -13.72 3.42 16.79
C ASP A 31 -14.45 4.06 15.59
N SER A 32 -13.85 5.05 14.94
CA SER A 32 -14.49 5.79 13.84
C SER A 32 -14.07 5.27 12.47
N LEU A 33 -15.04 5.06 11.56
CA LEU A 33 -14.78 4.58 10.19
C LEU A 33 -13.89 5.55 9.40
N VAL A 34 -14.01 6.86 9.65
CA VAL A 34 -13.19 7.88 9.00
C VAL A 34 -11.74 7.77 9.47
N SER A 35 -11.52 7.65 10.78
CA SER A 35 -10.17 7.49 11.32
C SER A 35 -9.56 6.15 10.88
N PHE A 36 -10.35 5.07 10.82
CA PHE A 36 -9.91 3.80 10.24
C PHE A 36 -9.42 3.97 8.80
N TRP A 37 -10.17 4.67 7.95
CA TRP A 37 -9.77 4.96 6.57
C TRP A 37 -8.43 5.73 6.50
N VAL A 38 -8.26 6.76 7.35
CA VAL A 38 -7.01 7.55 7.39
C VAL A 38 -5.80 6.67 7.74
N PHE A 39 -5.90 5.82 8.77
CA PHE A 39 -4.80 4.93 9.14
C PHE A 39 -4.49 3.90 8.07
N LEU A 40 -5.51 3.43 7.34
CA LEU A 40 -5.33 2.53 6.22
C LEU A 40 -4.56 3.21 5.07
N GLU A 41 -4.84 4.48 4.74
CA GLU A 41 -4.04 5.24 3.77
C GLU A 41 -2.59 5.44 4.23
N LEU A 42 -2.40 5.81 5.50
CA LEU A 42 -1.05 5.98 6.06
C LEU A 42 -0.25 4.68 6.02
N CYS A 43 -0.89 3.54 6.29
CA CYS A 43 -0.29 2.23 6.12
C CYS A 43 0.14 2.01 4.66
N GLY A 44 -0.76 2.25 3.69
CA GLY A 44 -0.45 2.10 2.27
C GLY A 44 0.71 2.98 1.78
N LEU A 45 0.81 4.21 2.30
CA LEU A 45 1.91 5.14 1.99
C LEU A 45 3.23 4.72 2.64
N SER A 46 3.19 4.17 3.85
CA SER A 46 4.39 3.74 4.60
C SER A 46 5.17 2.61 3.91
N ILE A 47 4.52 1.86 3.02
CA ILE A 47 5.14 0.75 2.30
C ILE A 47 5.91 1.25 1.05
N ILE A 48 5.59 2.42 0.50
CA ILE A 48 6.22 2.96 -0.73
C ILE A 48 7.75 3.08 -0.64
N PRO A 49 8.35 3.57 0.46
CA PRO A 49 9.81 3.63 0.60
C PRO A 49 10.51 2.27 0.45
N SER A 50 9.87 1.18 0.86
CA SER A 50 10.42 -0.18 0.73
C SER A 50 10.56 -0.62 -0.74
N TYR A 51 9.76 -0.04 -1.63
CA TYR A 51 9.84 -0.27 -3.07
C TYR A 51 11.23 0.16 -3.60
N PHE A 52 11.78 1.27 -3.12
CA PHE A 52 13.06 1.80 -3.59
C PHE A 52 14.30 1.01 -3.13
N CYS A 53 14.14 -0.07 -2.38
CA CYS A 53 15.24 -0.93 -1.96
C CYS A 53 15.72 -1.91 -3.06
N VAL A 54 15.17 -1.86 -4.27
CA VAL A 54 15.60 -2.69 -5.41
C VAL A 54 16.82 -2.05 -6.08
N SER A 55 17.88 -2.83 -6.29
CA SER A 55 19.07 -2.46 -7.05
C SER A 55 19.09 -3.09 -8.46
N ASP A 56 17.96 -3.08 -9.17
CA ASP A 56 17.85 -3.72 -10.49
C ASP A 56 17.72 -2.72 -11.65
N SER A 57 18.23 -3.15 -12.79
CA SER A 57 18.41 -2.41 -14.05
C SER A 57 17.10 -2.08 -14.79
N ASN A 58 15.96 -2.63 -14.38
CA ASN A 58 14.65 -2.47 -15.04
C ASN A 58 13.83 -1.31 -14.43
N VAL A 59 14.38 -0.11 -14.52
CA VAL A 59 13.79 1.14 -14.00
C VAL A 59 12.36 1.40 -14.53
N SER A 60 12.10 1.08 -15.80
CA SER A 60 10.78 1.32 -16.42
C SER A 60 9.67 0.42 -15.87
N GLY A 61 9.95 -0.87 -15.65
CA GLY A 61 8.99 -1.81 -15.08
C GLY A 61 8.66 -1.48 -13.63
N PHE A 62 9.67 -1.05 -12.88
CA PHE A 62 9.55 -0.62 -11.49
C PHE A 62 8.60 0.58 -11.31
N TYR A 63 8.79 1.65 -12.08
CA TYR A 63 7.91 2.82 -11.99
C TYR A 63 6.49 2.51 -12.45
N ASN A 64 6.33 1.64 -13.45
CA ASN A 64 5.01 1.21 -13.92
C ASN A 64 4.26 0.44 -12.82
N SER A 65 4.93 -0.45 -12.09
CA SER A 65 4.28 -1.20 -11.01
C SER A 65 3.94 -0.33 -9.80
N LEU A 66 4.85 0.55 -9.39
CA LEU A 66 4.60 1.52 -8.32
C LEU A 66 3.41 2.45 -8.68
N LEU A 67 3.37 2.96 -9.91
CA LEU A 67 2.24 3.75 -10.39
C LEU A 67 0.94 2.94 -10.37
N THR A 68 0.96 1.68 -10.81
CA THR A 68 -0.25 0.85 -10.76
C THR A 68 -0.72 0.59 -9.34
N TYR A 69 0.19 0.39 -8.39
CA TYR A 69 -0.15 0.30 -6.96
C TYR A 69 -0.82 1.58 -6.47
N LEU A 70 -0.23 2.76 -6.73
CA LEU A 70 -0.78 4.05 -6.29
C LEU A 70 -2.15 4.37 -6.90
N VAL A 71 -2.34 4.06 -8.19
CA VAL A 71 -3.61 4.31 -8.86
C VAL A 71 -4.71 3.46 -8.26
N ILE A 72 -4.45 2.17 -8.00
CA ILE A 72 -5.47 1.26 -7.48
C ILE A 72 -5.71 1.48 -5.99
N SER A 73 -4.67 1.74 -5.20
CA SER A 73 -4.83 2.11 -3.79
C SER A 73 -5.64 3.42 -3.66
N GLY A 74 -5.37 4.41 -4.50
CA GLY A 74 -6.16 5.65 -4.58
C GLY A 74 -7.60 5.44 -5.05
N LEU A 75 -7.84 4.61 -6.07
CA LEU A 75 -9.21 4.30 -6.51
C LEU A 75 -10.01 3.60 -5.40
N SER A 76 -9.40 2.62 -4.73
CA SER A 76 -10.03 1.92 -3.61
C SER A 76 -10.36 2.87 -2.45
N SER A 77 -9.52 3.88 -2.20
CA SER A 77 -9.74 4.87 -1.14
C SER A 77 -10.93 5.77 -1.43
N VAL A 78 -11.08 6.21 -2.68
CA VAL A 78 -12.24 7.00 -3.12
C VAL A 78 -13.55 6.20 -2.95
N PHE A 79 -13.55 4.90 -3.30
CA PHE A 79 -14.72 4.05 -3.06
C PHE A 79 -15.06 3.91 -1.56
N ILE A 80 -14.05 3.77 -0.70
CA ILE A 80 -14.27 3.69 0.75
C ILE A 80 -14.84 5.02 1.28
N VAL A 81 -14.24 6.16 0.93
CA VAL A 81 -14.69 7.49 1.39
C VAL A 81 -16.12 7.78 0.91
N THR A 82 -16.41 7.53 -0.36
CA THR A 82 -17.74 7.76 -0.92
C THR A 82 -18.79 6.87 -0.24
N GLY A 83 -18.47 5.61 0.05
CA GLY A 83 -19.35 4.70 0.80
C GLY A 83 -19.52 5.06 2.28
N ILE A 84 -18.56 5.74 2.90
CA ILE A 84 -18.68 6.25 4.28
C ILE A 84 -19.54 7.52 4.31
N LEU A 85 -19.41 8.42 3.33
CA LEU A 85 -20.13 9.71 3.31
C LEU A 85 -21.59 9.58 2.86
N LEU A 86 -21.89 8.63 1.96
CA LEU A 86 -23.21 8.44 1.38
C LEU A 86 -23.82 7.12 1.85
N VAL A 87 -24.79 7.20 2.77
CA VAL A 87 -25.42 6.02 3.41
C VAL A 87 -26.03 5.07 2.37
N ASP A 88 -26.62 5.61 1.30
CA ASP A 88 -27.24 4.81 0.23
C ASP A 88 -26.23 3.98 -0.59
N LEU A 89 -24.94 4.28 -0.49
CA LEU A 89 -23.86 3.66 -1.27
C LEU A 89 -22.93 2.79 -0.41
N TYR A 90 -23.42 2.24 0.70
CA TYR A 90 -22.62 1.40 1.59
C TYR A 90 -21.90 0.22 0.89
N TYR A 91 -22.48 -0.33 -0.20
CA TYR A 91 -21.83 -1.36 -1.02
C TYR A 91 -20.47 -0.94 -1.59
N PHE A 92 -20.22 0.36 -1.78
CA PHE A 92 -18.91 0.85 -2.24
C PHE A 92 -17.81 0.67 -1.21
N VAL A 93 -18.12 0.62 0.09
CA VAL A 93 -17.15 0.28 1.13
C VAL A 93 -16.64 -1.15 0.90
N PHE A 94 -17.55 -2.09 0.66
CA PHE A 94 -17.20 -3.49 0.35
C PHE A 94 -16.35 -3.58 -0.92
N PHE A 95 -16.77 -2.96 -2.02
CA PHE A 95 -15.99 -2.93 -3.26
C PHE A 95 -14.61 -2.29 -3.08
N GLY A 96 -14.52 -1.25 -2.27
CA GLY A 96 -13.27 -0.61 -1.88
C GLY A 96 -12.32 -1.60 -1.22
N PHE A 97 -12.78 -2.36 -0.22
CA PHE A 97 -11.98 -3.41 0.41
C PHE A 97 -11.61 -4.56 -0.53
N VAL A 98 -12.54 -5.01 -1.37
CA VAL A 98 -12.28 -6.06 -2.38
C VAL A 98 -11.14 -5.64 -3.31
N MET A 99 -11.15 -4.39 -3.79
CA MET A 99 -10.05 -3.84 -4.60
C MET A 99 -8.75 -3.71 -3.81
N LYS A 100 -8.82 -3.25 -2.56
CA LYS A 100 -7.64 -2.99 -1.72
C LYS A 100 -6.91 -4.25 -1.30
N PHE A 101 -7.63 -5.33 -1.03
CA PHE A 101 -7.06 -6.65 -0.76
C PHE A 101 -6.72 -7.42 -2.05
N GLY A 102 -7.06 -6.90 -3.23
CA GLY A 102 -6.80 -7.56 -4.50
C GLY A 102 -7.56 -8.89 -4.65
N LEU A 103 -8.76 -9.00 -4.09
CA LEU A 103 -9.61 -10.18 -4.21
C LEU A 103 -10.13 -10.31 -5.65
N PHE A 104 -10.39 -11.54 -6.09
CA PHE A 104 -10.95 -11.82 -7.41
C PHE A 104 -12.30 -11.08 -7.57
N PRO A 105 -12.53 -10.31 -8.66
CA PRO A 105 -11.81 -10.26 -9.96
C PRO A 105 -10.68 -9.21 -10.06
N PHE A 106 -10.42 -8.42 -9.02
CA PHE A 106 -9.48 -7.31 -9.03
C PHE A 106 -8.04 -7.70 -8.64
N SER A 107 -7.64 -8.96 -8.82
CA SER A 107 -6.29 -9.43 -8.45
C SER A 107 -5.19 -9.10 -9.47
N LEU A 108 -5.56 -8.62 -10.68
CA LEU A 108 -4.62 -8.36 -11.78
C LEU A 108 -3.49 -7.40 -11.41
N TRP A 109 -3.75 -6.44 -10.54
CA TRP A 109 -2.74 -5.48 -10.11
C TRP A 109 -1.72 -6.10 -9.16
N VAL A 110 -2.16 -7.00 -8.29
CA VAL A 110 -1.28 -7.72 -7.35
C VAL A 110 -0.21 -8.48 -8.13
N TYR A 111 -0.60 -9.15 -9.22
CA TYR A 111 0.36 -9.84 -10.08
C TYR A 111 1.37 -8.89 -10.74
N ARG A 112 0.92 -7.74 -11.23
CA ARG A 112 1.83 -6.75 -11.83
C ARG A 112 2.81 -6.21 -10.80
N VAL A 113 2.32 -5.86 -9.61
CA VAL A 113 3.13 -5.33 -8.51
C VAL A 113 4.12 -6.37 -8.01
N PHE A 114 3.71 -7.62 -7.83
CA PHE A 114 4.58 -8.69 -7.35
C PHE A 114 5.67 -9.07 -8.35
N SER A 115 5.38 -9.04 -9.65
CA SER A 115 6.34 -9.41 -10.70
C SER A 115 7.60 -8.52 -10.76
N SER A 116 7.52 -7.29 -10.26
CA SER A 116 8.58 -6.28 -10.32
C SER A 116 8.97 -5.72 -8.95
N SER A 117 8.52 -6.35 -7.86
CA SER A 117 8.80 -5.93 -6.48
C SER A 117 9.77 -6.86 -5.76
N ASN A 118 10.33 -6.36 -4.65
CA ASN A 118 11.19 -7.12 -3.76
C ASN A 118 10.40 -8.09 -2.88
N TRP A 119 11.04 -9.19 -2.49
CA TRP A 119 10.53 -10.12 -1.45
C TRP A 119 10.23 -9.41 -0.12
N PHE A 120 11.04 -8.41 0.26
CA PHE A 120 10.78 -7.60 1.46
C PHE A 120 9.50 -6.78 1.36
N PHE A 121 9.15 -6.27 0.18
CA PHE A 121 7.88 -5.56 -0.02
C PHE A 121 6.69 -6.51 0.06
N ILE A 122 6.86 -7.76 -0.38
CA ILE A 122 5.77 -8.76 -0.42
C ILE A 122 5.42 -9.26 0.99
N PHE A 123 6.40 -9.35 1.90
CA PHE A 123 6.21 -9.90 3.25
C PHE A 123 5.91 -8.85 4.34
N LEU A 124 5.87 -7.57 3.98
CA LEU A 124 5.62 -6.44 4.87
C LEU A 124 4.13 -6.05 4.78
#